data_AF-A0A511R8L6-F1
#
_entry.id   AF-A0A511R8L6-F1
#
_cell.length_a   1.000
_cell.length_b   1.000
_cell.length_c   1.000
_cell.angle_alpha   90.00
_cell.angle_beta   90.00
_cell.angle_gamma   90.00
#
_symmetry.space_group_name_H-M   'P 1'
#
loop_
_entity.id
_entity.type
_entity.pdbx_description
1 polymer ?
#
loop_
_entity_poly.entity_id
_entity_poly.type
_entity_poly.pdbx_seq_one_letter_code
_entity_poly.pdbx_strand_id
1 'polypeptide(L)' 'MLDRLVKKGTPSRAEVSDAVLAARAECVMLNKGPYLEQGIRVLTEVLRRMQDHQYKKTPKMRPLKVWS' A
#
# COMPACT_ATOMS: atom_id res chain seq x y z
N MET A 1 3.69 5.10 8.55
CA MET A 1 3.47 4.14 7.46
C MET A 1 4.63 3.14 7.34
N LEU A 2 4.33 1.84 7.46
CA LEU A 2 5.24 0.68 7.23
C LEU A 2 6.60 0.67 7.98
N ASP A 3 6.71 1.32 9.15
CA ASP A 3 7.97 1.42 9.91
C ASP A 3 8.47 0.05 10.42
N ARG A 4 7.55 -0.79 10.92
CA ARG A 4 7.88 -2.14 11.37
C ARG A 4 8.28 -3.05 10.21
N LEU A 5 7.64 -2.88 9.05
CA LEU A 5 8.05 -3.61 7.84
C LEU A 5 9.49 -3.26 7.49
N VAL A 6 9.82 -1.97 7.38
CA VAL A 6 11.15 -1.56 6.95
C VAL A 6 12.24 -1.94 7.97
N LYS A 7 11.92 -1.98 9.28
CA LYS A 7 12.87 -2.34 10.33
C LYS A 7 12.95 -3.85 10.61
N LYS A 8 11.84 -4.59 10.53
CA LYS A 8 11.69 -5.97 11.02
C LYS A 8 11.17 -6.97 9.97
N GLY A 9 10.93 -6.53 8.74
CA GLY A 9 10.48 -7.39 7.63
C GLY A 9 9.01 -7.84 7.72
N THR A 10 8.26 -7.39 8.75
CA THR A 10 6.85 -7.75 8.93
C THR A 10 6.00 -6.52 9.22
N PRO A 11 4.96 -6.24 8.41
CA PRO A 11 4.04 -5.13 8.68
C PRO A 11 3.01 -5.55 9.75
N SER A 12 2.54 -4.58 10.53
CA SER A 12 1.35 -4.75 11.38
C SER A 12 0.06 -4.51 10.59
N ARG A 13 -1.07 -5.02 11.11
CA ARG A 13 -2.40 -4.76 10.53
C ARG A 13 -2.71 -3.26 10.41
N ALA A 14 -2.32 -2.48 11.42
CA ALA A 14 -2.50 -1.03 11.41
C ALA A 14 -1.70 -0.38 10.27
N GLU A 15 -0.45 -0.79 10.06
CA GLU A 15 0.37 -0.26 8.97
C GLU A 15 -0.12 -0.67 7.58
N VAL A 16 -0.72 -1.85 7.43
CA VAL A 16 -1.37 -2.24 6.16
C VAL A 16 -2.57 -1.34 5.88
N SER A 17 -3.40 -1.08 6.90
CA SER A 17 -4.55 -0.18 6.75
C SER A 17 -4.11 1.26 6.43
N ASP A 18 -3.10 1.76 7.13
CA ASP A 18 -2.46 3.06 6.87
C ASP A 18 -1.96 3.13 5.43
N ALA A 19 -1.35 2.04 4.92
CA ALA A 19 -0.84 2.02 3.56
C ALA A 19 -1.93 2.08 2.48
N VAL A 20 -3.09 1.48 2.75
CA VAL A 20 -4.26 1.58 1.87
C VAL A 20 -4.82 3.01 1.86
N LEU A 21 -4.90 3.66 3.02
CA LEU A 21 -5.37 5.05 3.12
C LEU A 21 -4.42 6.02 2.44
N ALA A 22 -3.12 5.78 2.53
CA ALA A 22 -2.08 6.59 1.90
C ALA A 22 -2.12 6.56 0.37
N ALA A 23 -2.87 5.64 -0.26
CA ALA A 23 -3.12 5.69 -1.70
C ALA A 23 -3.89 6.94 -2.16
N ARG A 24 -4.44 7.71 -1.22
CA ARG A 24 -5.07 9.01 -1.48
C ARG A 24 -4.12 10.20 -1.30
N ALA A 25 -2.91 9.98 -0.78
CA ALA A 25 -1.93 11.03 -0.58
C ALA A 25 -1.13 11.27 -1.88
N GLU A 26 -0.67 12.51 -2.07
CA GLU A 26 0.20 12.86 -3.21
C GLU A 26 1.63 12.34 -3.03
N CYS A 27 2.07 12.18 -1.78
CA CYS A 27 3.38 11.69 -1.44
C CYS A 27 3.33 10.77 -0.22
N VAL A 28 4.16 9.74 -0.24
CA VAL A 28 4.34 8.80 0.85
C VAL A 28 5.83 8.70 1.16
N MET A 29 6.18 8.74 2.44
CA MET A 29 7.55 8.57 2.92
C MET A 29 7.74 7.21 3.59
N LEU A 30 8.92 6.63 3.40
CA LEU A 30 9.40 5.44 4.10
C LEU A 30 10.67 5.78 4.87
N ASN A 31 10.77 5.30 6.11
CA ASN A 31 12.01 5.35 6.86
C ASN A 31 13.06 4.43 6.23
N LYS A 32 14.35 4.67 6.49
CA LYS A 32 15.41 3.71 6.11
C LYS A 32 15.37 2.47 7.01
N GLY A 33 15.76 1.33 6.45
CA GLY A 33 15.94 0.09 7.21
C GLY A 33 16.31 -1.10 6.32
N PRO A 34 16.64 -2.26 6.94
CA PRO A 34 17.15 -3.43 6.22
C PRO A 34 16.17 -3.99 5.18
N TYR A 35 14.87 -3.76 5.36
CA TYR A 35 13.82 -4.28 4.50
C TYR A 35 13.18 -3.17 3.63
N LEU A 36 13.91 -2.08 3.36
CA LEU A 36 13.39 -0.95 2.59
C LEU A 36 12.87 -1.37 1.21
N GLU A 37 13.56 -2.28 0.52
CA GLU A 37 13.12 -2.77 -0.78
C GLU A 37 11.75 -3.48 -0.70
N GLN A 38 11.52 -4.27 0.36
CA GLN A 38 10.20 -4.88 0.61
C GLN A 38 9.15 -3.81 0.90
N GLY A 39 9.51 -2.78 1.68
CA GLY A 39 8.67 -1.61 1.92
C GLY A 39 8.21 -0.94 0.63
N ILE A 40 9.13 -0.70 -0.30
CA ILE A 40 8.84 -0.12 -1.61
C ILE A 40 7.92 -1.05 -2.42
N ARG A 41 8.25 -2.34 -2.52
CA ARG A 41 7.44 -3.33 -3.29
C ARG A 41 5.99 -3.41 -2.77
N VAL A 42 5.80 -3.47 -1.45
CA VAL A 42 4.47 -3.50 -0.82
C VAL A 42 3.71 -2.22 -1.14
N LEU A 43 4.37 -1.07 -1.00
CA LEU A 43 3.77 0.23 -1.30
C LEU A 43 3.34 0.31 -2.77
N THR A 44 4.22 -0.05 -3.71
CA THR A 44 3.93 -0.03 -5.14
C THR A 44 2.71 -0.90 -5.48
N GLU A 45 2.60 -2.11 -4.92
CA GLU A 45 1.47 -2.99 -5.19
C GLU A 45 0.16 -2.47 -4.59
N VAL A 46 0.19 -1.87 -3.40
CA VAL A 46 -0.99 -1.23 -2.80
C VAL A 46 -1.46 -0.06 -3.64
N LEU A 47 -0.55 0.84 -4.03
CA LEU A 47 -0.87 2.01 -4.86
C LEU A 47 -1.46 1.59 -6.21
N ARG A 48 -0.82 0.63 -6.89
CA ARG A 48 -1.29 0.10 -8.18
C ARG A 48 -2.70 -0.49 -8.06
N ARG A 49 -2.96 -1.29 -7.03
CA ARG A 49 -4.30 -1.86 -6.79
C ARG A 49 -5.32 -0.78 -6.45
N MET A 50 -4.94 0.27 -5.74
CA MET A 50 -5.86 1.34 -5.34
C MET A 50 -6.20 2.28 -6.49
N GLN A 51 -5.30 2.47 -7.46
CA GLN A 51 -5.62 3.19 -8.70
C GLN A 51 -6.83 2.57 -9.43
N ASP A 52 -6.94 1.24 -9.47
CA ASP A 52 -8.09 0.55 -10.08
C ASP A 52 -9.42 0.79 -9.34
N HIS A 53 -9.38 1.28 -8.09
CA HIS A 53 -10.57 1.60 -7.30
C HIS A 53 -10.98 3.08 -7.40
N GLN A 54 -10.33 3.87 -8.25
CA GLN A 54 -10.66 5.28 -8.48
C GLN A 54 -10.74 5.55 -9.99
N TYR A 55 -11.83 6.16 -10.44
CA TYR A 55 -11.93 6.72 -11.79
C TYR A 55 -12.25 8.21 -11.68
N LYS A 56 -11.31 9.06 -12.09
CA LYS A 56 -11.36 10.51 -11.81
C LYS A 56 -11.54 10.73 -10.29
N LYS A 57 -12.65 11.34 -9.85
CA LYS A 57 -12.99 11.56 -8.44
C LYS A 57 -14.03 10.55 -7.91
N THR A 58 -14.37 9.53 -8.69
CA THR A 58 -15.44 8.57 -8.35
C THR A 58 -14.83 7.24 -7.88
N PRO A 59 -15.16 6.77 -6.66
CA PRO A 59 -14.79 5.44 -6.20
C PRO A 59 -15.41 4.35 -7.08
N LYS A 60 -14.62 3.35 -7.45
CA LYS A 60 -15.07 2.13 -8.15
C LYS A 60 -14.74 0.90 -7.31
N MET A 61 -15.61 -0.11 -7.40
CA MET A 61 -15.28 -1.45 -6.92
C MET A 61 -14.65 -2.21 -8.08
N ARG A 62 -13.35 -2.52 -8.00
CA ARG A 62 -12.72 -3.37 -9.01
C ARG A 62 -13.23 -4.81 -8.82
N PRO A 63 -13.44 -5.57 -9.91
CA PRO A 63 -13.82 -6.97 -9.80
C PRO A 63 -12.74 -7.78 -9.08
N LEU A 64 -13.15 -8.59 -8.11
CA LEU A 64 -12.30 -9.56 -7.45
C LEU A 64 -12.25 -10.83 -8.30
N LYS A 65 -11.05 -11.31 -8.63
CA LYS A 65 -10.87 -12.62 -9.25
C LYS A 65 -10.95 -13.68 -8.14
N VAL A 66 -12.16 -14.06 -7.75
CA VAL A 66 -12.36 -14.99 -6.63
C VAL A 66 -12.32 -16.45 -7.08
N TRP A 67 -12.60 -16.74 -8.35
CA TRP A 67 -12.48 -18.08 -8.93
C TRP A 67 -12.03 -17.99 -10.39
N SER A 68 -10.84 -18.54 -10.67
CA SER A 68 -10.28 -18.85 -11.99
C SER A 68 -9.42 -20.08 -11.85
#